data_AF-A0A422LZB6-F1
#
_entry.id   AF-A0A422LZB6-F1
#
_cell.length_a   1.000
_cell.length_b   1.000
_cell.length_c   1.000
_cell.angle_alpha   90.00
_cell.angle_beta   90.00
_cell.angle_gamma   90.00
#
_symmetry.space_group_name_H-M   'P 1'
#
loop_
_entity.id
_entity.type
_entity.pdbx_description
1 polymer ?
#
loop_
_entity_poly.entity_id
_entity_poly.type
_entity_poly.pdbx_seq_one_letter_code
_entity_poly.pdbx_strand_id
1 'polypeptide(L)'
;MFFFLNDGINFNKSGIEHAQVKRLRLFKHHEVPARIVTRQFALNLHEITRDAVIDDDDFVNLFDFFQGTMTYEARNFTIEDLQLPDGYEYEPEGVEKLHVKEKGKQIMIIAKRGADDERLNWVQYFGSNGRLVRMVWYDTRGFAALEQFFSFGTKLVSEQILAPSGMAVYQRYRMTSFQGEEETTLQRLLNYHGHDYEFADFEALTSFFLDQINLSTHTANTIIVDRTFELAYAVQSMDTAIYKVMHLHNNHLNDDDDILTSDLNFNYQYMIGNRKRWNGIIALTPWQRDEFVARYGATDPTVYEIPGAVTDQKILEKPHVPWQDRKKNSVIMVARLAPEKQQDVLIRAWQQVQKAFPDATLNFWGYSNGDTGQQLKELVKDLRTCLVSFKNYLQEGQYNHLKTAVKGAFTVFPKSPTFV
;
A
#
# COMPACT_ATOMS: atom_id res chain seq x y z
N MET A 1 19.19 0.21 -13.73
CA MET A 1 18.52 0.75 -12.51
C MET A 1 17.68 -0.35 -11.85
N PHE A 2 17.33 -0.22 -10.56
CA PHE A 2 16.40 -1.13 -9.88
C PHE A 2 15.02 -0.50 -9.67
N PHE A 3 13.96 -1.28 -9.91
CA PHE A 3 12.58 -0.90 -9.62
C PHE A 3 11.99 -1.86 -8.58
N PHE A 4 11.45 -1.31 -7.50
CA PHE A 4 10.79 -2.08 -6.44
C PHE A 4 9.28 -1.91 -6.57
N LEU A 5 8.61 -2.92 -7.12
CA LEU A 5 7.22 -2.82 -7.52
C LEU A 5 6.27 -3.24 -6.38
N ASN A 6 5.33 -2.36 -6.07
CA ASN A 6 4.23 -2.56 -5.14
C ASN A 6 2.91 -2.16 -5.80
N ASP A 7 1.78 -2.64 -5.30
CA ASP A 7 0.47 -2.26 -5.85
C ASP A 7 0.18 -0.77 -5.53
N GLY A 8 0.34 -0.41 -4.26
CA GLY A 8 0.21 0.96 -3.76
C GLY A 8 0.93 1.15 -2.43
N ILE A 9 0.80 2.34 -1.84
CA ILE A 9 1.35 2.69 -0.52
C ILE A 9 0.33 3.51 0.27
N ASN A 10 0.29 3.32 1.59
CA ASN A 10 -0.63 4.00 2.51
C ASN A 10 0.12 4.52 3.75
N PHE A 11 -0.50 5.43 4.53
CA PHE A 11 0.07 5.90 5.80
C PHE A 11 0.36 4.73 6.76
N ASN A 12 -0.63 3.85 6.95
CA ASN A 12 -0.50 2.62 7.74
C ASN A 12 0.11 1.50 6.89
N LYS A 13 1.45 1.47 6.87
CA LYS A 13 2.26 0.55 6.07
C LYS A 13 2.23 -0.86 6.66
N SER A 14 2.19 -1.88 5.80
CA SER A 14 2.43 -3.26 6.21
C SER A 14 3.92 -3.57 6.30
N GLY A 15 4.26 -4.79 6.72
CA GLY A 15 5.66 -5.24 6.76
C GLY A 15 6.35 -5.21 5.39
N ILE A 16 5.60 -5.39 4.30
CA ILE A 16 6.13 -5.37 2.92
C ILE A 16 6.60 -3.96 2.55
N GLU A 17 5.75 -2.95 2.75
CA GLU A 17 6.13 -1.55 2.45
C GLU A 17 7.30 -1.09 3.33
N HIS A 18 7.33 -1.48 4.62
CA HIS A 18 8.48 -1.20 5.50
C HIS A 18 9.79 -1.82 4.99
N ALA A 19 9.76 -3.09 4.58
CA ALA A 19 10.93 -3.76 4.02
C ALA A 19 11.40 -3.10 2.71
N GLN A 20 10.45 -2.72 1.85
CA GLN A 20 10.72 -2.08 0.58
C GLN A 20 11.39 -0.70 0.75
N VAL A 21 10.88 0.14 1.66
CA VAL A 21 11.49 1.46 1.97
C VAL A 21 12.90 1.30 2.56
N LYS A 22 13.10 0.31 3.43
CA LYS A 22 14.43 0.04 4.00
C LYS A 22 15.41 -0.45 2.95
N ARG A 23 14.97 -1.30 2.01
CA ARG A 23 15.79 -1.72 0.87
C ARG A 23 16.14 -0.52 -0.01
N LEU A 24 15.20 0.40 -0.28
CA LEU A 24 15.50 1.65 -1.00
C LEU A 24 16.60 2.46 -0.29
N ARG A 25 16.49 2.67 1.02
CA ARG A 25 17.52 3.37 1.80
C ARG A 25 18.88 2.69 1.74
N LEU A 26 18.91 1.35 1.78
CA LEU A 26 20.16 0.59 1.63
C LEU A 26 20.79 0.81 0.26
N PHE A 27 19.99 0.78 -0.81
CA PHE A 27 20.47 1.04 -2.17
C PHE A 27 21.02 2.47 -2.30
N LYS A 28 20.32 3.48 -1.75
CA LYS A 28 20.84 4.86 -1.68
C LYS A 28 22.16 4.96 -0.92
N HIS A 29 22.28 4.27 0.21
CA HIS A 29 23.52 4.26 1.00
C HIS A 29 24.72 3.70 0.22
N HIS A 30 24.47 2.75 -0.69
CA HIS A 30 25.48 2.17 -1.58
C HIS A 30 25.53 2.82 -2.97
N GLU A 31 24.90 3.98 -3.15
CA GLU A 31 24.88 4.73 -4.43
C GLU A 31 24.37 3.90 -5.61
N VAL A 32 23.49 2.92 -5.34
CA VAL A 32 22.86 2.09 -6.37
C VAL A 32 21.52 2.73 -6.77
N PRO A 33 21.32 3.14 -8.03
CA PRO A 33 20.07 3.76 -8.46
C PRO A 33 18.87 2.81 -8.31
N ALA A 34 17.89 3.22 -7.50
CA ALA A 34 16.67 2.46 -7.27
C ALA A 34 15.46 3.39 -7.10
N ARG A 35 14.29 2.92 -7.55
CA ARG A 35 12.99 3.59 -7.35
C ARG A 35 11.94 2.61 -6.87
N ILE A 36 11.05 3.04 -5.99
CA ILE A 36 9.80 2.34 -5.69
C ILE A 36 8.79 2.67 -6.78
N VAL A 37 8.08 1.67 -7.28
CA VAL A 37 7.07 1.82 -8.34
C VAL A 37 5.72 1.36 -7.80
N THR A 38 4.68 2.16 -8.01
CA THR A 38 3.29 1.85 -7.65
C THR A 38 2.33 2.09 -8.81
N ARG A 39 1.12 1.52 -8.75
CA ARG A 39 0.14 1.66 -9.82
C ARG A 39 -1.23 2.19 -9.40
N GLN A 40 -1.56 2.19 -8.12
CA GLN A 40 -2.84 2.72 -7.65
C GLN A 40 -2.87 4.26 -7.67
N PHE A 41 -3.99 4.83 -8.11
CA PHE A 41 -4.22 6.28 -8.08
C PHE A 41 -4.56 6.73 -6.65
N ALA A 42 -3.92 7.79 -6.16
CA ALA A 42 -4.25 8.39 -4.88
C ALA A 42 -3.98 9.90 -4.89
N LEU A 43 -4.99 10.70 -4.52
CA LEU A 43 -4.91 12.16 -4.48
C LEU A 43 -3.96 12.68 -3.39
N ASN A 44 -3.62 11.84 -2.41
CA ASN A 44 -2.73 12.14 -1.29
C ASN A 44 -1.41 11.36 -1.33
N LEU A 45 -1.05 10.81 -2.49
CA LEU A 45 0.11 9.93 -2.63
C LEU A 45 1.40 10.58 -2.13
N HIS A 46 1.64 11.84 -2.48
CA HIS A 46 2.87 12.54 -2.09
C HIS A 46 2.90 12.96 -0.61
N GLU A 47 1.76 13.02 0.08
CA GLU A 47 1.76 13.12 1.55
C GLU A 47 2.17 11.79 2.19
N ILE A 48 1.72 10.68 1.61
CA ILE A 48 2.07 9.32 2.06
C ILE A 48 3.57 9.02 1.85
N THR A 49 4.14 9.39 0.69
CA THR A 49 5.58 9.18 0.42
C THR A 49 6.46 10.04 1.30
N ARG A 50 6.08 11.31 1.56
CA ARG A 50 6.79 12.17 2.52
C ARG A 50 6.75 11.63 3.94
N ASP A 51 5.59 11.13 4.41
CA ASP A 51 5.50 10.45 5.72
C ASP A 51 6.38 9.18 5.76
N ALA A 52 6.53 8.49 4.62
CA ALA A 52 7.43 7.34 4.49
C ALA A 52 8.92 7.73 4.39
N VAL A 53 9.23 9.03 4.26
CA VAL A 53 10.57 9.55 3.97
C VAL A 53 11.14 8.92 2.70
N ILE A 54 10.35 8.99 1.63
CA ILE A 54 10.73 8.62 0.25
C ILE A 54 10.76 9.91 -0.55
N ASP A 55 11.90 10.22 -1.17
CA ASP A 55 12.03 11.40 -2.03
C ASP A 55 11.32 11.15 -3.37
N ASP A 56 10.78 12.20 -3.99
CA ASP A 56 10.05 12.08 -5.26
C ASP A 56 10.92 11.47 -6.39
N ASP A 57 12.23 11.72 -6.37
CA ASP A 57 13.19 11.12 -7.32
C ASP A 57 13.37 9.60 -7.15
N ASP A 58 13.02 9.06 -5.99
CA ASP A 58 13.10 7.64 -5.65
C ASP A 58 11.75 6.92 -5.81
N PHE A 59 10.74 7.58 -6.37
CA PHE A 59 9.40 7.05 -6.47
C PHE A 59 8.78 7.28 -7.84
N VAL A 60 8.00 6.32 -8.33
CA VAL A 60 7.20 6.47 -9.55
C VAL A 60 5.84 5.86 -9.34
N ASN A 61 4.79 6.58 -9.70
CA ASN A 61 3.43 6.06 -9.80
C ASN A 61 2.99 6.01 -11.26
N LEU A 62 2.18 5.02 -11.62
CA LEU A 62 1.59 4.89 -12.96
C LEU A 62 0.94 6.17 -13.44
N PHE A 63 0.12 6.81 -12.61
CA PHE A 63 -0.61 7.99 -13.01
C PHE A 63 0.27 9.25 -12.99
N ASP A 64 1.14 9.42 -11.99
CA ASP A 64 2.09 10.55 -12.00
C ASP A 64 3.04 10.53 -13.20
N PHE A 65 3.44 9.34 -13.66
CA PHE A 65 4.27 9.18 -14.84
C PHE A 65 3.58 9.73 -16.09
N PHE A 66 2.31 9.37 -16.31
CA PHE A 66 1.56 9.84 -17.48
C PHE A 66 1.01 11.26 -17.33
N GLN A 67 0.74 11.73 -16.11
CA GLN A 67 0.38 13.12 -15.83
C GLN A 67 1.57 14.07 -15.97
N GLY A 68 2.81 13.56 -15.93
CA GLY A 68 4.02 14.37 -15.88
C GLY A 68 4.22 15.06 -14.53
N THR A 69 3.75 14.44 -13.44
CA THR A 69 3.70 15.03 -12.10
C THR A 69 4.63 14.41 -11.08
N MET A 70 5.56 13.52 -11.49
CA MET A 70 6.48 12.85 -10.56
C MET A 70 7.25 13.81 -9.64
N THR A 71 7.66 14.98 -10.15
CA THR A 71 8.39 16.02 -9.40
C THR A 71 7.60 17.34 -9.35
N TYR A 72 6.27 17.27 -9.27
CA TYR A 72 5.42 18.47 -9.28
C TYR A 72 5.51 19.23 -7.95
N GLU A 73 5.90 20.51 -8.04
CA GLU A 73 5.98 21.43 -6.91
C GLU A 73 4.58 21.75 -6.35
N ALA A 74 4.37 21.44 -5.08
CA ALA A 74 3.08 21.65 -4.42
C ALA A 74 2.77 23.16 -4.29
N ARG A 75 1.49 23.50 -4.48
CA ARG A 75 0.95 24.83 -4.19
C ARG A 75 -0.27 24.74 -3.29
N ASN A 76 -0.48 25.78 -2.48
CA ASN A 76 -1.68 25.90 -1.67
C ASN A 76 -2.85 26.43 -2.53
N PHE A 77 -3.56 25.53 -3.22
CA PHE A 77 -4.71 25.90 -4.05
C PHE A 77 -6.00 25.84 -3.23
N THR A 78 -6.70 26.96 -3.16
CA THR A 78 -7.79 27.27 -2.23
C THR A 78 -9.05 27.68 -2.99
N ILE A 79 -10.12 28.04 -2.27
CA ILE A 79 -11.37 28.50 -2.89
C ILE A 79 -11.15 29.85 -3.60
N GLU A 80 -10.27 30.69 -3.05
CA GLU A 80 -9.91 32.01 -3.55
C GLU A 80 -9.21 31.95 -4.92
N ASP A 81 -8.60 30.82 -5.25
CA ASP A 81 -7.95 30.58 -6.54
C ASP A 81 -8.96 30.15 -7.64
N LEU A 82 -10.20 29.84 -7.27
CA LEU A 82 -11.26 29.52 -8.23
C LEU A 82 -11.82 30.79 -8.88
N GLN A 83 -11.97 30.76 -10.20
CA GLN A 83 -12.69 31.79 -10.93
C GLN A 83 -14.20 31.60 -10.75
N LEU A 84 -14.76 32.17 -9.69
CA LEU A 84 -16.18 32.11 -9.40
C LEU A 84 -16.93 33.25 -10.13
N PRO A 85 -18.12 32.98 -10.71
CA PRO A 85 -18.84 34.01 -11.47
C PRO A 85 -19.42 35.13 -10.60
N ASP A 86 -19.31 36.37 -11.07
CA ASP A 86 -19.94 37.52 -10.42
C ASP A 86 -21.47 37.40 -10.41
N GLY A 87 -22.10 37.90 -9.34
CA GLY A 87 -23.56 37.97 -9.20
C GLY A 87 -24.23 36.67 -8.74
N TYR A 88 -23.45 35.65 -8.38
CA TYR A 88 -23.95 34.42 -7.78
C TYR A 88 -24.12 34.56 -6.26
N GLU A 89 -24.96 33.68 -5.69
CA GLU A 89 -25.22 33.58 -4.27
C GLU A 89 -24.26 32.56 -3.64
N TYR A 90 -23.62 32.93 -2.53
CA TYR A 90 -22.65 32.10 -1.81
C TYR A 90 -23.14 31.82 -0.39
N GLU A 91 -23.33 30.55 -0.05
CA GLU A 91 -23.86 30.11 1.24
C GLU A 91 -22.91 29.10 1.90
N PRO A 92 -22.21 29.48 3.00
CA PRO A 92 -21.36 28.54 3.73
C PRO A 92 -22.17 27.42 4.40
N GLU A 93 -21.70 26.17 4.29
CA GLU A 93 -22.16 25.03 5.09
C GLU A 93 -21.06 24.67 6.09
N GLY A 94 -21.16 25.24 7.29
CA GLY A 94 -20.09 25.13 8.30
C GLY A 94 -18.83 25.89 7.87
N VAL A 95 -17.66 25.34 8.21
CA VAL A 95 -16.34 25.94 7.89
C VAL A 95 -15.66 25.32 6.67
N GLU A 96 -16.15 24.16 6.22
CA GLU A 96 -15.46 23.32 5.23
C GLU A 96 -16.06 23.42 3.83
N LYS A 97 -17.31 23.86 3.70
CA LYS A 97 -18.03 23.85 2.42
C LYS A 97 -18.68 25.17 2.09
N LEU A 98 -18.74 25.46 0.80
CA LEU A 98 -19.40 26.63 0.23
C LEU A 98 -20.37 26.19 -0.87
N HIS A 99 -21.65 26.54 -0.72
CA HIS A 99 -22.66 26.39 -1.75
C HIS A 99 -22.65 27.61 -2.66
N VAL A 100 -22.72 27.37 -3.97
CA VAL A 100 -22.86 28.43 -4.97
C VAL A 100 -24.16 28.22 -5.73
N LYS A 101 -24.98 29.27 -5.78
CA LYS A 101 -26.31 29.28 -6.37
C LYS A 101 -26.46 30.40 -7.40
N GLU A 102 -27.22 30.12 -8.46
CA GLU A 102 -27.65 31.11 -9.44
C GLU A 102 -29.18 31.21 -9.39
N LYS A 103 -29.72 32.37 -9.02
CA LYS A 103 -31.18 32.61 -8.91
C LYS A 103 -31.88 31.55 -8.04
N GLY A 104 -31.29 31.27 -6.87
CA GLY A 104 -31.75 30.24 -5.93
C GLY A 104 -31.54 28.78 -6.37
N LYS A 105 -30.96 28.49 -7.55
CA LYS A 105 -30.66 27.12 -7.99
C LYS A 105 -29.21 26.75 -7.67
N GLN A 106 -29.01 25.58 -7.07
CA GLN A 106 -27.67 25.04 -6.82
C GLN A 106 -26.94 24.75 -8.13
N ILE A 107 -25.72 25.26 -8.25
CA ILE A 107 -24.84 25.01 -9.40
C ILE A 107 -23.50 24.40 -8.98
N MET A 108 -22.98 24.71 -7.80
CA MET A 108 -21.72 24.15 -7.29
C MET A 108 -21.74 23.92 -5.78
N ILE A 109 -21.04 22.89 -5.32
CA ILE A 109 -20.62 22.77 -3.90
C ILE A 109 -19.10 22.64 -3.91
N ILE A 110 -18.43 23.52 -3.18
CA ILE A 110 -16.98 23.57 -3.07
C ILE A 110 -16.61 23.10 -1.66
N ALA A 111 -15.67 22.16 -1.54
CA ALA A 111 -15.22 21.64 -0.26
C ALA A 111 -13.71 21.76 -0.06
N LYS A 112 -13.32 22.18 1.14
CA LYS A 112 -11.96 22.17 1.67
C LYS A 112 -11.58 20.78 2.18
N ARG A 113 -10.30 20.57 2.47
CA ARG A 113 -9.79 19.30 3.03
C ARG A 113 -10.17 19.11 4.49
N GLY A 114 -10.32 20.18 5.24
CA GLY A 114 -10.86 20.16 6.59
C GLY A 114 -10.92 21.56 7.20
N ALA A 115 -11.45 21.65 8.42
CA ALA A 115 -11.58 22.92 9.16
C ALA A 115 -10.27 23.70 9.31
N ASP A 116 -9.13 23.00 9.43
CA ASP A 116 -7.80 23.59 9.58
C ASP A 116 -6.92 23.44 8.31
N ASP A 117 -7.50 22.98 7.19
CA ASP A 117 -6.81 22.79 5.91
C ASP A 117 -7.63 23.40 4.78
N GLU A 118 -7.28 24.65 4.47
CA GLU A 118 -7.92 25.50 3.46
C GLU A 118 -7.72 25.03 2.01
N ARG A 119 -6.83 24.04 1.79
CA ARG A 119 -6.65 23.46 0.46
C ARG A 119 -7.95 22.87 -0.05
N LEU A 120 -8.17 23.03 -1.35
CA LEU A 120 -9.31 22.47 -2.03
C LEU A 120 -9.27 20.93 -2.00
N ASN A 121 -10.40 20.31 -1.71
CA ASN A 121 -10.58 18.87 -1.76
C ASN A 121 -11.31 18.47 -3.03
N TRP A 122 -12.50 19.04 -3.24
CA TRP A 122 -13.31 18.77 -4.41
C TRP A 122 -14.31 19.89 -4.71
N VAL A 123 -14.80 19.90 -5.94
CA VAL A 123 -15.91 20.75 -6.41
C VAL A 123 -16.94 19.87 -7.12
N GLN A 124 -18.18 19.92 -6.67
CA GLN A 124 -19.33 19.32 -7.34
C GLN A 124 -20.02 20.34 -8.23
N TYR A 125 -20.52 19.89 -9.38
CA TYR A 125 -21.26 20.69 -10.34
C TYR A 125 -22.63 20.06 -10.61
N PHE A 126 -23.66 20.91 -10.60
CA PHE A 126 -25.06 20.51 -10.75
C PHE A 126 -25.61 20.98 -12.10
N GLY A 127 -26.34 20.08 -12.78
CA GLY A 127 -27.03 20.41 -14.02
C GLY A 127 -28.27 21.26 -13.78
N SER A 128 -28.87 21.76 -14.86
CA SER A 128 -30.08 22.62 -14.83
C SER A 128 -31.30 21.97 -14.13
N ASN A 129 -31.29 20.64 -14.01
CA ASN A 129 -32.29 19.83 -13.30
C ASN A 129 -31.97 19.62 -11.81
N GLY A 130 -30.91 20.25 -11.28
CA GLY A 130 -30.46 20.16 -9.89
C GLY A 130 -29.72 18.86 -9.54
N ARG A 131 -29.36 18.03 -10.52
CA ARG A 131 -28.64 16.77 -10.28
C ARG A 131 -27.14 16.95 -10.41
N LEU A 132 -26.36 16.22 -9.62
CA LEU A 132 -24.91 16.12 -9.78
C LEU A 132 -24.58 15.56 -11.17
N VAL A 133 -23.81 16.30 -11.95
CA VAL A 133 -23.37 15.90 -13.30
C VAL A 133 -21.87 15.72 -13.41
N ARG A 134 -21.10 16.45 -12.60
CA ARG A 134 -19.63 16.42 -12.61
C ARG A 134 -19.07 16.67 -11.21
N MET A 135 -17.99 15.99 -10.88
CA MET A 135 -17.20 16.25 -9.68
C MET A 135 -15.73 16.32 -10.04
N VAL A 136 -15.03 17.33 -9.54
CA VAL A 136 -13.60 17.54 -9.74
C VAL A 136 -12.91 17.39 -8.38
N TRP A 137 -11.92 16.53 -8.30
CA TRP A 137 -11.11 16.29 -7.11
C TRP A 137 -9.70 16.85 -7.30
N TYR A 138 -9.15 17.37 -6.22
CA TYR A 138 -7.85 18.04 -6.21
C TYR A 138 -6.81 17.17 -5.52
N ASP A 139 -5.66 17.01 -6.18
CA ASP A 139 -4.47 16.43 -5.57
C ASP A 139 -4.02 17.30 -4.39
N THR A 140 -3.47 16.68 -3.34
CA THR A 140 -2.89 17.37 -2.17
C THR A 140 -1.84 18.42 -2.51
N ARG A 141 -1.23 18.33 -3.70
CA ARG A 141 -0.27 19.30 -4.26
C ARG A 141 -0.93 20.51 -4.92
N GLY A 142 -2.27 20.58 -4.98
CA GLY A 142 -3.01 21.79 -5.37
C GLY A 142 -3.31 21.93 -6.87
N PHE A 143 -3.63 20.84 -7.56
CA PHE A 143 -4.15 20.87 -8.93
C PHE A 143 -5.34 19.92 -9.07
N ALA A 144 -6.26 20.23 -9.99
CA ALA A 144 -7.37 19.34 -10.33
C ALA A 144 -6.80 18.08 -10.99
N ALA A 145 -7.03 16.92 -10.39
CA ALA A 145 -6.36 15.69 -10.78
C ALA A 145 -7.32 14.60 -11.26
N LEU A 146 -8.58 14.64 -10.82
CA LEU A 146 -9.59 13.67 -11.21
C LEU A 146 -10.93 14.36 -11.47
N GLU A 147 -11.51 14.11 -12.63
CA GLU A 147 -12.90 14.44 -12.92
C GLU A 147 -13.75 13.18 -12.99
N GLN A 148 -14.97 13.29 -12.49
CA GLN A 148 -15.95 12.23 -12.49
C GLN A 148 -17.25 12.75 -13.10
N PHE A 149 -17.86 11.97 -13.99
CA PHE A 149 -19.08 12.32 -14.70
C PHE A 149 -20.20 11.36 -14.32
N PHE A 150 -21.38 11.93 -14.06
CA PHE A 150 -22.52 11.20 -13.53
C PHE A 150 -23.71 11.24 -14.49
N SER A 151 -24.38 10.10 -14.59
CA SER A 151 -25.63 9.94 -15.33
C SER A 151 -26.83 9.96 -14.38
N PHE A 152 -28.01 9.60 -14.91
CA PHE A 152 -29.24 9.50 -14.13
C PHE A 152 -29.07 8.65 -12.87
N GLY A 153 -29.67 9.09 -11.76
CA GLY A 153 -29.53 8.41 -10.47
C GLY A 153 -28.15 8.58 -9.83
N THR A 154 -27.38 9.62 -10.19
CA THR A 154 -26.04 9.91 -9.65
C THR A 154 -25.06 8.76 -9.86
N LYS A 155 -25.25 8.01 -10.96
CA LYS A 155 -24.41 6.88 -11.30
C LYS A 155 -23.17 7.35 -12.05
N LEU A 156 -21.99 7.01 -11.55
CA LEU A 156 -20.70 7.29 -12.18
C LEU A 156 -20.58 6.53 -13.52
N VAL A 157 -20.31 7.25 -14.62
CA VAL A 157 -20.20 6.65 -15.97
C VAL A 157 -18.82 6.84 -16.59
N SER A 158 -18.08 7.87 -16.19
CA SER A 158 -16.74 8.12 -16.69
C SER A 158 -15.91 8.87 -15.66
N GLU A 159 -14.62 8.60 -15.68
CA GLU A 159 -13.60 9.28 -14.89
C GLU A 159 -12.46 9.72 -15.81
N GLN A 160 -11.86 10.85 -15.52
CA GLN A 160 -10.72 11.37 -16.24
C GLN A 160 -9.64 11.82 -15.26
N ILE A 161 -8.41 11.36 -15.46
CA ILE A 161 -7.26 11.86 -14.72
C ILE A 161 -6.62 12.97 -15.54
N LEU A 162 -6.34 14.10 -14.88
CA LEU A 162 -5.88 15.33 -15.51
C LEU A 162 -4.41 15.59 -15.22
N ALA A 163 -3.67 16.08 -16.21
CA ALA A 163 -2.40 16.76 -15.96
C ALA A 163 -2.65 18.12 -15.26
N PRO A 164 -1.64 18.74 -14.63
CA PRO A 164 -1.78 20.07 -14.02
C PRO A 164 -2.21 21.18 -15.00
N SER A 165 -2.04 20.97 -16.30
CA SER A 165 -2.55 21.85 -17.36
C SER A 165 -4.08 21.84 -17.49
N GLY A 166 -4.77 20.90 -16.83
CA GLY A 166 -6.21 20.65 -16.97
C GLY A 166 -6.57 19.72 -18.14
N MET A 167 -5.59 19.27 -18.93
CA MET A 167 -5.83 18.31 -20.00
C MET A 167 -5.98 16.89 -19.44
N ALA A 168 -6.97 16.15 -19.91
CA ALA A 168 -7.10 14.73 -19.60
C ALA A 168 -5.94 13.94 -20.21
N VAL A 169 -5.28 13.13 -19.39
CA VAL A 169 -4.23 12.19 -19.82
C VAL A 169 -4.71 10.75 -19.78
N TYR A 170 -5.72 10.44 -18.98
CA TYR A 170 -6.28 9.11 -18.87
C TYR A 170 -7.79 9.16 -18.67
N GLN A 171 -8.52 8.22 -19.26
CA GLN A 171 -9.97 8.09 -19.14
C GLN A 171 -10.36 6.66 -18.77
N ARG A 172 -11.35 6.53 -17.89
CA ARG A 172 -12.00 5.26 -17.55
C ARG A 172 -13.50 5.37 -17.79
N TYR A 173 -14.07 4.40 -18.48
CA TYR A 173 -15.51 4.31 -18.74
C TYR A 173 -16.11 3.14 -17.98
N ARG A 174 -17.32 3.33 -17.45
CA ARG A 174 -18.03 2.34 -16.64
C ARG A 174 -19.44 2.10 -17.17
N MET A 175 -19.87 0.85 -17.14
CA MET A 175 -21.24 0.44 -17.47
C MET A 175 -21.74 -0.58 -16.45
N THR A 176 -23.07 -0.67 -16.29
CA THR A 176 -23.65 -1.78 -15.51
C THR A 176 -23.66 -3.03 -16.39
N SER A 177 -23.15 -4.13 -15.86
CA SER A 177 -23.28 -5.45 -16.46
C SER A 177 -24.74 -5.93 -16.42
N PHE A 178 -25.03 -7.01 -17.14
CA PHE A 178 -26.37 -7.64 -17.09
C PHE A 178 -26.76 -8.11 -15.68
N GLN A 179 -25.79 -8.31 -14.80
CA GLN A 179 -25.99 -8.77 -13.42
C GLN A 179 -26.21 -7.61 -12.42
N GLY A 180 -26.16 -6.36 -12.89
CA GLY A 180 -26.34 -5.19 -12.04
C GLY A 180 -25.05 -4.65 -11.43
N GLU A 181 -23.89 -5.22 -11.76
CA GLU A 181 -22.59 -4.80 -11.24
C GLU A 181 -21.97 -3.71 -12.11
N GLU A 182 -21.26 -2.74 -11.51
CA GLU A 182 -20.56 -1.71 -12.26
C GLU A 182 -19.18 -2.21 -12.69
N GLU A 183 -18.94 -2.24 -13.99
CA GLU A 183 -17.70 -2.74 -14.57
C GLU A 183 -16.97 -1.62 -15.34
N THR A 184 -15.65 -1.67 -15.33
CA THR A 184 -14.84 -0.84 -16.22
C THR A 184 -14.86 -1.48 -17.60
N THR A 185 -15.39 -0.77 -18.60
CA THR A 185 -15.53 -1.29 -19.97
C THR A 185 -14.43 -0.82 -20.91
N LEU A 186 -13.79 0.32 -20.61
CA LEU A 186 -12.71 0.87 -21.43
C LEU A 186 -11.80 1.75 -20.59
N GLN A 187 -10.50 1.63 -20.83
CA GLN A 187 -9.45 2.48 -20.26
C GLN A 187 -8.62 3.06 -21.41
N ARG A 188 -8.43 4.38 -21.43
CA ARG A 188 -7.71 5.07 -22.50
C ARG A 188 -6.61 5.95 -21.91
N LEU A 189 -5.39 5.85 -22.44
CA LEU A 189 -4.32 6.81 -22.24
C LEU A 189 -4.32 7.77 -23.44
N LEU A 190 -4.36 9.07 -23.19
CA LEU A 190 -4.54 10.09 -24.23
C LEU A 190 -3.23 10.79 -24.55
N ASN A 191 -2.99 11.01 -25.85
CA ASN A 191 -1.90 11.83 -26.37
C ASN A 191 -0.50 11.53 -25.77
N TYR A 192 -0.24 10.28 -25.39
CA TYR A 192 1.06 9.87 -24.90
C TYR A 192 2.01 9.71 -26.09
N HIS A 193 3.03 10.57 -26.16
CA HIS A 193 3.90 10.71 -27.33
C HIS A 193 3.15 10.88 -28.67
N GLY A 194 2.01 11.60 -28.65
CA GLY A 194 1.21 11.86 -29.86
C GLY A 194 0.25 10.74 -30.25
N HIS A 195 0.07 9.74 -29.39
CA HIS A 195 -0.82 8.60 -29.65
C HIS A 195 -1.81 8.38 -28.50
N ASP A 196 -3.02 7.94 -28.85
CA ASP A 196 -3.98 7.39 -27.90
C ASP A 196 -3.79 5.86 -27.80
N TYR A 197 -3.84 5.33 -26.59
CA TYR A 197 -3.78 3.90 -26.32
C TYR A 197 -5.04 3.45 -25.59
N GLU A 198 -5.52 2.26 -25.89
CA GLU A 198 -6.69 1.65 -25.26
C GLU A 198 -6.30 0.31 -24.64
N PHE A 199 -6.79 0.05 -23.44
CA PHE A 199 -6.45 -1.13 -22.66
C PHE A 199 -7.73 -1.90 -22.29
N ALA A 200 -7.70 -3.21 -22.53
CA ALA A 200 -8.79 -4.11 -22.19
C ALA A 200 -9.00 -4.20 -20.67
N ASP A 201 -7.91 -4.18 -19.90
CA ASP A 201 -7.93 -4.27 -18.44
C ASP A 201 -6.77 -3.47 -17.82
N PHE A 202 -6.79 -3.39 -16.49
CA PHE A 202 -5.80 -2.61 -15.72
C PHE A 202 -4.41 -3.26 -15.73
N GLU A 203 -4.34 -4.57 -15.96
CA GLU A 203 -3.06 -5.29 -16.06
C GLU A 203 -2.35 -4.95 -17.38
N ALA A 204 -3.07 -4.81 -18.49
CA ALA A 204 -2.54 -4.37 -19.77
C ALA A 204 -1.99 -2.93 -19.70
N LEU A 205 -2.73 -2.02 -19.05
CA LEU A 205 -2.24 -0.67 -18.75
C LEU A 205 -0.98 -0.71 -17.88
N THR A 206 -0.97 -1.54 -16.84
CA THR A 206 0.18 -1.70 -15.94
C THR A 206 1.40 -2.22 -16.71
N SER A 207 1.24 -3.24 -17.56
CA SER A 207 2.32 -3.80 -18.38
C SER A 207 2.91 -2.74 -19.30
N PHE A 208 2.05 -2.00 -20.02
CA PHE A 208 2.47 -0.92 -20.89
C PHE A 208 3.25 0.16 -20.12
N PHE A 209 2.75 0.57 -18.96
CA PHE A 209 3.44 1.51 -18.07
C PHE A 209 4.83 1.03 -17.66
N LEU A 210 4.97 -0.24 -17.27
CA LEU A 210 6.26 -0.80 -16.89
C LEU A 210 7.24 -0.84 -18.06
N ASP A 211 6.76 -1.13 -19.28
CA ASP A 211 7.56 -1.05 -20.50
C ASP A 211 8.04 0.38 -20.75
N GLN A 212 7.16 1.38 -20.59
CA GLN A 212 7.52 2.79 -20.75
C GLN A 212 8.55 3.26 -19.70
N ILE A 213 8.39 2.86 -18.44
CA ILE A 213 9.41 3.11 -17.41
C ILE A 213 10.75 2.48 -17.81
N ASN A 214 10.76 1.21 -18.21
CA ASN A 214 12.00 0.50 -18.56
C ASN A 214 12.75 1.24 -19.69
N LEU A 215 12.03 1.61 -20.75
CA LEU A 215 12.56 2.33 -21.91
C LEU A 215 13.09 3.72 -21.53
N SER A 216 12.41 4.44 -20.63
CA SER A 216 12.78 5.81 -20.23
C SER A 216 14.18 5.94 -19.60
N THR A 217 14.73 4.85 -19.06
CA THR A 217 16.04 4.89 -18.39
C THR A 217 17.22 4.77 -19.34
N HIS A 218 16.99 4.28 -20.56
CA HIS A 218 18.04 3.94 -21.54
C HIS A 218 19.15 3.01 -21.00
N THR A 219 18.88 2.20 -19.98
CA THR A 219 19.83 1.24 -19.38
C THR A 219 19.18 -0.11 -19.13
N ALA A 220 19.99 -1.14 -18.90
CA ALA A 220 19.48 -2.42 -18.42
C ALA A 220 18.94 -2.26 -16.99
N ASN A 221 17.72 -2.76 -16.77
CA ASN A 221 17.03 -2.65 -15.49
C ASN A 221 16.68 -3.99 -14.88
N THR A 222 16.44 -3.93 -13.58
CA THR A 222 15.91 -5.03 -12.78
C THR A 222 14.63 -4.58 -12.11
N ILE A 223 13.59 -5.41 -12.15
CA ILE A 223 12.35 -5.19 -11.41
C ILE A 223 12.21 -6.27 -10.34
N ILE A 224 12.05 -5.84 -9.08
CA ILE A 224 11.79 -6.71 -7.94
C ILE A 224 10.34 -6.51 -7.54
N VAL A 225 9.54 -7.57 -7.63
CA VAL A 225 8.09 -7.55 -7.39
C VAL A 225 7.82 -8.00 -5.97
N ASP A 226 7.38 -7.08 -5.10
CA ASP A 226 7.07 -7.38 -3.70
C ASP A 226 5.60 -7.82 -3.52
N ARG A 227 4.67 -7.23 -4.29
CA ARG A 227 3.24 -7.62 -4.32
C ARG A 227 2.94 -8.53 -5.50
N THR A 228 3.50 -9.74 -5.44
CA THR A 228 3.45 -10.66 -6.58
C THR A 228 2.02 -11.06 -6.94
N PHE A 229 1.13 -11.22 -5.96
CA PHE A 229 -0.26 -11.62 -6.20
C PHE A 229 -0.96 -10.65 -7.14
N GLU A 230 -0.78 -9.35 -6.89
CA GLU A 230 -1.41 -8.28 -7.62
C GLU A 230 -0.72 -7.96 -8.96
N LEU A 231 0.59 -8.23 -9.09
CA LEU A 231 1.41 -7.65 -10.17
C LEU A 231 2.09 -8.67 -11.10
N ALA A 232 2.09 -9.96 -10.75
CA ALA A 232 2.82 -10.95 -11.51
C ALA A 232 2.38 -11.02 -12.97
N TYR A 233 1.08 -10.89 -13.23
CA TYR A 233 0.55 -10.95 -14.59
C TYR A 233 1.09 -9.80 -15.46
N ALA A 234 0.95 -8.54 -15.02
CA ALA A 234 1.49 -7.39 -15.74
C ALA A 234 3.00 -7.49 -15.95
N VAL A 235 3.78 -7.83 -14.92
CA VAL A 235 5.25 -7.93 -15.03
C VAL A 235 5.65 -9.04 -15.98
N GLN A 236 5.01 -10.21 -15.92
CA GLN A 236 5.31 -11.32 -16.82
C GLN A 236 4.88 -11.04 -18.27
N SER A 237 3.95 -10.11 -18.48
CA SER A 237 3.42 -9.72 -19.80
C SER A 237 4.15 -8.54 -20.46
N MET A 238 5.12 -7.92 -19.78
CA MET A 238 5.98 -6.87 -20.36
C MET A 238 6.67 -7.35 -21.64
N ASP A 239 6.68 -6.49 -22.66
CA ASP A 239 7.32 -6.74 -23.96
C ASP A 239 8.80 -6.40 -23.96
N THR A 240 9.23 -5.47 -23.10
CA THR A 240 10.62 -5.04 -23.02
C THR A 240 11.47 -5.98 -22.18
N ALA A 241 12.72 -6.18 -22.61
CA ALA A 241 13.67 -6.99 -21.84
C ALA A 241 14.02 -6.29 -20.53
N ILE A 242 13.74 -6.96 -19.41
CA ILE A 242 14.05 -6.51 -18.05
C ILE A 242 14.34 -7.73 -17.18
N TYR A 243 15.25 -7.63 -16.21
CA TYR A 243 15.52 -8.73 -15.29
C TYR A 243 14.40 -8.80 -14.23
N LYS A 244 13.49 -9.77 -14.36
CA LYS A 244 12.28 -9.91 -13.53
C LYS A 244 12.57 -10.77 -12.30
N VAL A 245 12.37 -10.22 -11.11
CA VAL A 245 12.61 -10.90 -9.83
C VAL A 245 11.35 -10.95 -8.99
N MET A 246 10.92 -12.14 -8.63
CA MET A 246 9.81 -12.37 -7.70
C MET A 246 10.33 -12.38 -6.25
N HIS A 247 9.68 -11.68 -5.33
CA HIS A 247 10.06 -11.68 -3.91
C HIS A 247 9.01 -12.40 -3.05
N LEU A 248 9.41 -13.49 -2.38
CA LEU A 248 8.55 -14.23 -1.46
C LEU A 248 8.49 -13.54 -0.09
N HIS A 249 7.36 -12.90 0.23
CA HIS A 249 7.16 -12.21 1.52
C HIS A 249 6.54 -13.08 2.63
N ASN A 250 5.98 -14.23 2.27
CA ASN A 250 5.35 -15.19 3.18
C ASN A 250 5.72 -16.62 2.76
N ASN A 251 5.26 -17.62 3.52
CA ASN A 251 5.40 -19.00 3.08
C ASN A 251 4.65 -19.23 1.76
N HIS A 252 5.34 -19.91 0.85
CA HIS A 252 4.87 -20.33 -0.45
C HIS A 252 3.99 -21.59 -0.43
N LEU A 253 4.09 -22.39 0.64
CA LEU A 253 3.30 -23.60 0.86
C LEU A 253 2.21 -23.37 1.92
N ASN A 254 1.15 -24.19 1.88
CA ASN A 254 0.13 -24.21 2.93
C ASN A 254 0.46 -25.19 4.07
N ASP A 255 1.29 -26.19 3.78
CA ASP A 255 1.79 -27.17 4.74
C ASP A 255 3.32 -27.15 4.68
N ASP A 256 3.93 -26.76 5.80
CA ASP A 256 5.37 -26.58 5.95
C ASP A 256 6.09 -27.93 6.11
N ASP A 257 5.38 -28.99 6.49
CA ASP A 257 5.94 -30.33 6.70
C ASP A 257 5.98 -31.15 5.38
N ASP A 258 5.19 -30.78 4.36
CA ASP A 258 5.17 -31.41 3.04
C ASP A 258 5.72 -30.48 1.94
N ILE A 259 7.05 -30.41 1.87
CA ILE A 259 7.77 -29.54 0.94
C ILE A 259 7.49 -29.90 -0.53
N LEU A 260 7.33 -31.19 -0.86
CA LEU A 260 7.34 -31.64 -2.26
C LEU A 260 5.95 -31.61 -2.90
N THR A 261 4.90 -31.96 -2.13
CA THR A 261 3.55 -32.14 -2.68
C THR A 261 2.51 -31.15 -2.15
N SER A 262 2.79 -30.39 -1.09
CA SER A 262 1.85 -29.43 -0.52
C SER A 262 1.33 -28.44 -1.57
N ASP A 263 0.06 -28.07 -1.44
CA ASP A 263 -0.53 -27.03 -2.26
C ASP A 263 0.14 -25.69 -1.98
N LEU A 264 0.29 -24.90 -3.04
CA LEU A 264 0.79 -23.55 -2.92
C LEU A 264 -0.23 -22.67 -2.19
N ASN A 265 0.29 -21.79 -1.33
CA ASN A 265 -0.46 -20.64 -0.83
C ASN A 265 -1.06 -19.89 -2.02
N PHE A 266 -2.35 -19.57 -1.95
CA PHE A 266 -3.11 -19.02 -3.08
C PHE A 266 -2.45 -17.74 -3.64
N ASN A 267 -1.82 -16.93 -2.77
CA ASN A 267 -1.10 -15.72 -3.15
C ASN A 267 0.09 -15.99 -4.09
N TYR A 268 0.57 -17.24 -4.13
CA TYR A 268 1.74 -17.68 -4.87
C TYR A 268 1.45 -18.65 -6.03
N GLN A 269 0.21 -19.12 -6.19
CA GLN A 269 -0.17 -20.15 -7.15
C GLN A 269 0.17 -19.77 -8.61
N TYR A 270 -0.29 -18.61 -9.08
CA TYR A 270 -0.10 -18.19 -10.47
C TYR A 270 1.38 -17.97 -10.83
N MET A 271 2.10 -17.20 -10.03
CA MET A 271 3.49 -16.79 -10.28
C MET A 271 4.51 -17.91 -10.09
N ILE A 272 4.29 -18.85 -9.16
CA ILE A 272 5.13 -20.05 -9.05
C ILE A 272 4.75 -21.08 -10.12
N GLY A 273 3.45 -21.21 -10.43
CA GLY A 273 2.99 -22.03 -11.56
C GLY A 273 3.63 -21.60 -12.88
N ASN A 274 3.83 -20.29 -13.06
CA ASN A 274 4.49 -19.69 -14.22
C ASN A 274 5.95 -19.29 -13.95
N ARG A 275 6.65 -19.96 -13.03
CA ARG A 275 7.96 -19.52 -12.52
C ARG A 275 9.04 -19.28 -13.58
N LYS A 276 8.98 -19.99 -14.70
CA LYS A 276 9.95 -19.86 -15.81
C LYS A 276 9.89 -18.51 -16.53
N ARG A 277 8.91 -17.66 -16.22
CA ARG A 277 8.83 -16.28 -16.71
C ARG A 277 9.60 -15.28 -15.83
N TRP A 278 10.12 -15.73 -14.69
CA TRP A 278 11.03 -14.95 -13.85
C TRP A 278 12.48 -15.25 -14.23
N ASN A 279 13.37 -14.29 -14.00
CA ASN A 279 14.81 -14.52 -14.03
C ASN A 279 15.33 -14.92 -12.64
N GLY A 280 14.72 -14.37 -11.59
CA GLY A 280 15.09 -14.62 -10.21
C GLY A 280 13.90 -14.78 -9.26
N ILE A 281 14.11 -15.52 -8.18
CA ILE A 281 13.22 -15.62 -7.03
C ILE A 281 14.02 -15.30 -5.78
N ILE A 282 13.53 -14.41 -4.94
CA ILE A 282 14.11 -14.09 -3.65
C ILE A 282 13.32 -14.82 -2.57
N ALA A 283 14.00 -15.67 -1.81
CA ALA A 283 13.54 -16.23 -0.54
C ALA A 283 14.14 -15.45 0.64
N LEU A 284 13.39 -15.30 1.72
CA LEU A 284 13.78 -14.48 2.87
C LEU A 284 14.75 -15.19 3.82
N THR A 285 14.76 -16.52 3.82
CA THR A 285 15.55 -17.34 4.74
C THR A 285 16.24 -18.47 3.98
N PRO A 286 17.36 -19.01 4.51
CA PRO A 286 17.99 -20.21 3.95
C PRO A 286 17.00 -21.38 3.83
N TRP A 287 16.14 -21.55 4.83
CA TRP A 287 15.13 -22.61 4.91
C TRP A 287 14.14 -22.52 3.74
N GLN A 288 13.54 -21.34 3.53
CA GLN A 288 12.61 -21.12 2.44
C GLN A 288 13.28 -21.29 1.07
N ARG A 289 14.55 -20.88 0.95
CA ARG A 289 15.34 -21.12 -0.27
C ARG A 289 15.50 -22.62 -0.51
N ASP A 290 15.95 -23.37 0.49
CA ASP A 290 16.26 -24.79 0.35
C ASP A 290 14.99 -25.61 0.05
N GLU A 291 13.87 -25.27 0.68
CA GLU A 291 12.55 -25.83 0.37
C GLU A 291 12.13 -25.57 -1.07
N PHE A 292 12.22 -24.31 -1.51
CA PHE A 292 11.88 -23.95 -2.89
C PHE A 292 12.78 -24.68 -3.90
N VAL A 293 14.09 -24.73 -3.62
CA VAL A 293 15.08 -25.41 -4.45
C VAL A 293 14.84 -26.91 -4.51
N ALA A 294 14.48 -27.54 -3.38
CA ALA A 294 14.17 -28.96 -3.33
C ALA A 294 13.00 -29.32 -4.25
N ARG A 295 11.99 -28.44 -4.34
CA ARG A 295 10.81 -28.66 -5.19
C ARG A 295 11.01 -28.27 -6.65
N TYR A 296 11.73 -27.17 -6.93
CA TYR A 296 11.75 -26.54 -8.25
C TYR A 296 13.13 -26.38 -8.90
N GLY A 297 14.21 -26.67 -8.19
CA GLY A 297 15.59 -26.42 -8.62
C GLY A 297 16.04 -24.98 -8.35
N ALA A 298 17.35 -24.73 -8.53
CA ALA A 298 17.99 -23.48 -8.09
C ALA A 298 18.31 -22.47 -9.21
N THR A 299 18.23 -22.86 -10.48
CA THR A 299 18.85 -22.09 -11.60
C THR A 299 17.89 -21.60 -12.67
N ASP A 300 16.67 -22.15 -12.77
CA ASP A 300 15.68 -21.78 -13.78
C ASP A 300 14.28 -21.65 -13.14
N PRO A 301 13.99 -20.52 -12.44
CA PRO A 301 14.80 -19.31 -12.26
C PRO A 301 15.89 -19.42 -11.17
N THR A 302 16.81 -18.44 -11.11
CA THR A 302 17.82 -18.39 -10.04
C THR A 302 17.18 -18.08 -8.70
N VAL A 303 17.46 -18.88 -7.66
CA VAL A 303 16.91 -18.68 -6.31
C VAL A 303 17.94 -18.01 -5.39
N TYR A 304 17.65 -16.78 -5.00
CA TYR A 304 18.45 -15.95 -4.12
C TYR A 304 17.96 -16.05 -2.67
N GLU A 305 18.91 -15.99 -1.73
CA GLU A 305 18.63 -15.78 -0.32
C GLU A 305 18.93 -14.31 0.03
N ILE A 306 17.89 -13.51 0.24
CA ILE A 306 18.03 -12.10 0.63
C ILE A 306 17.05 -11.82 1.76
N PRO A 307 17.53 -11.59 2.99
CA PRO A 307 16.66 -11.23 4.10
C PRO A 307 15.91 -9.93 3.85
N GLY A 308 14.61 -9.91 4.14
CA GLY A 308 13.77 -8.71 3.95
C GLY A 308 13.95 -7.65 5.04
N ALA A 309 14.65 -7.97 6.14
CA ALA A 309 14.92 -7.03 7.21
C ALA A 309 16.28 -6.37 7.02
N VAL A 310 16.27 -5.03 6.90
CA VAL A 310 17.47 -4.19 7.03
C VAL A 310 17.30 -3.35 8.29
N THR A 311 18.31 -3.32 9.13
CA THR A 311 18.34 -2.46 10.33
C THR A 311 19.43 -1.42 10.14
N ASP A 312 19.09 -0.14 10.35
CA ASP A 312 20.06 0.94 10.31
C ASP A 312 21.14 0.71 11.37
N GLN A 313 22.40 0.79 10.97
CA GLN A 313 23.55 0.65 11.84
C GLN A 313 23.47 1.61 13.05
N LYS A 314 22.93 2.82 12.85
CA LYS A 314 22.70 3.78 13.94
C LYS A 314 21.77 3.25 15.02
N ILE A 315 20.80 2.40 14.66
CA ILE A 315 19.90 1.77 15.64
C ILE A 315 20.65 0.71 16.44
N LEU A 316 21.49 -0.09 15.77
CA LEU A 316 22.31 -1.12 16.41
C LEU A 316 23.35 -0.52 17.36
N GLU A 317 23.85 0.67 17.05
CA GLU A 317 24.84 1.40 17.84
C GLU A 317 24.25 2.18 19.02
N LYS A 318 22.92 2.37 19.09
CA LYS A 318 22.29 3.07 20.22
C LYS A 318 22.64 2.37 21.55
N PRO A 319 22.93 3.12 22.63
CA PRO A 319 23.22 2.52 23.93
C PRO A 319 22.15 1.51 24.35
N HIS A 320 22.59 0.33 24.74
CA HIS A 320 21.69 -0.71 25.19
C HIS A 320 21.18 -0.43 26.59
N VAL A 321 19.87 -0.42 26.80
CA VAL A 321 19.28 -0.38 28.15
C VAL A 321 19.80 -1.60 28.94
N PRO A 322 20.53 -1.37 30.04
CA PRO A 322 21.04 -2.44 30.89
C PRO A 322 19.91 -3.32 31.39
N TRP A 323 20.17 -4.62 31.57
CA TRP A 323 19.13 -5.60 31.90
C TRP A 323 18.36 -5.22 33.17
N GLN A 324 19.06 -4.72 34.18
CA GLN A 324 18.51 -4.30 35.48
C GLN A 324 17.54 -3.12 35.40
N ASP A 325 17.69 -2.27 34.38
CA ASP A 325 16.87 -1.06 34.19
C ASP A 325 15.63 -1.34 33.31
N ARG A 326 15.50 -2.57 32.81
CA ARG A 326 14.35 -2.96 31.98
C ARG A 326 13.11 -3.16 32.85
N LYS A 327 11.95 -2.83 32.29
CA LYS A 327 10.66 -3.12 32.91
C LYS A 327 10.47 -4.64 33.05
N LYS A 328 10.44 -5.13 34.29
CA LYS A 328 10.16 -6.53 34.60
C LYS A 328 8.76 -6.93 34.14
N ASN A 329 8.59 -8.22 33.86
CA ASN A 329 7.31 -8.88 33.56
C ASN A 329 6.49 -8.17 32.45
N SER A 330 7.18 -7.61 31.45
CA SER A 330 6.53 -6.86 30.37
C SER A 330 6.71 -7.57 29.04
N VAL A 331 5.59 -8.01 28.46
CA VAL A 331 5.52 -8.63 27.13
C VAL A 331 4.78 -7.70 26.19
N ILE A 332 5.23 -7.66 24.94
CA ILE A 332 4.64 -6.86 23.88
C ILE A 332 4.59 -7.66 22.59
N MET A 333 3.55 -7.40 21.80
CA MET A 333 3.41 -7.93 20.46
C MET A 333 3.19 -6.77 19.50
N VAL A 334 4.10 -6.62 18.53
CA VAL A 334 4.04 -5.56 17.52
C VAL A 334 3.63 -6.20 16.20
N ALA A 335 2.34 -6.08 15.86
CA ALA A 335 1.76 -6.62 14.64
C ALA A 335 0.39 -5.97 14.40
N ARG A 336 -0.09 -5.97 13.15
CA ARG A 336 -1.51 -5.72 12.90
C ARG A 336 -2.37 -6.73 13.66
N LEU A 337 -3.53 -6.29 14.13
CA LEU A 337 -4.53 -7.17 14.74
C LEU A 337 -5.29 -7.85 13.60
N ALA A 338 -4.96 -9.12 13.35
CA ALA A 338 -5.48 -9.90 12.24
C ALA A 338 -5.41 -11.41 12.57
N PRO A 339 -6.36 -12.24 12.10
CA PRO A 339 -6.48 -13.64 12.51
C PRO A 339 -5.20 -14.46 12.32
N GLU A 340 -4.47 -14.23 11.23
CA GLU A 340 -3.24 -14.95 10.89
C GLU A 340 -2.10 -14.72 11.90
N LYS A 341 -2.21 -13.71 12.75
CA LYS A 341 -1.24 -13.41 13.81
C LYS A 341 -1.54 -14.12 15.13
N GLN A 342 -2.69 -14.80 15.24
CA GLN A 342 -3.06 -15.64 16.38
C GLN A 342 -2.95 -14.92 17.74
N GLN A 343 -3.32 -13.64 17.80
CA GLN A 343 -3.32 -12.90 19.06
C GLN A 343 -4.27 -13.50 20.09
N ASP A 344 -5.36 -14.12 19.64
CA ASP A 344 -6.32 -14.81 20.48
C ASP A 344 -5.68 -15.98 21.24
N VAL A 345 -4.82 -16.76 20.57
CA VAL A 345 -4.05 -17.84 21.19
C VAL A 345 -3.12 -17.29 22.27
N LEU A 346 -2.42 -16.19 21.99
CA LEU A 346 -1.57 -15.51 22.97
C LEU A 346 -2.39 -15.02 24.18
N ILE A 347 -3.56 -14.44 23.97
CA ILE A 347 -4.45 -13.98 25.06
C ILE A 347 -4.91 -15.17 25.92
N ARG A 348 -5.29 -16.30 25.32
CA ARG A 348 -5.67 -17.51 26.06
C ARG A 348 -4.51 -18.07 26.88
N ALA A 349 -3.31 -18.12 26.31
CA ALA A 349 -2.11 -18.54 27.01
C ALA A 349 -1.72 -17.58 28.15
N TRP A 350 -2.03 -16.29 28.00
CA TRP A 350 -1.69 -15.25 28.97
C TRP A 350 -2.30 -15.50 30.36
N GLN A 351 -3.46 -16.15 30.45
CA GLN A 351 -4.05 -16.53 31.73
C GLN A 351 -3.11 -17.40 32.58
N GLN A 352 -2.29 -18.26 31.95
CA GLN A 352 -1.30 -19.09 32.67
C GLN A 352 -0.12 -18.24 33.13
N VAL A 353 0.35 -17.31 32.30
CA VAL A 353 1.42 -16.37 32.65
C VAL A 353 1.02 -15.52 33.85
N GLN A 354 -0.21 -14.98 33.88
CA GLN A 354 -0.67 -14.15 34.99
C GLN A 354 -0.81 -14.90 36.31
N LYS A 355 -1.09 -16.21 36.28
CA LYS A 355 -1.11 -17.02 37.50
C LYS A 355 0.29 -17.11 38.13
N ALA A 356 1.32 -17.24 37.30
CA ALA A 356 2.71 -17.31 37.76
C ALA A 356 3.31 -15.92 38.07
N PHE A 357 2.92 -14.90 37.31
CA PHE A 357 3.42 -13.52 37.41
C PHE A 357 2.24 -12.53 37.45
N PRO A 358 1.66 -12.28 38.64
CA PRO A 358 0.43 -11.48 38.76
C PRO A 358 0.54 -10.03 38.26
N ASP A 359 1.76 -9.47 38.22
CA ASP A 359 2.05 -8.11 37.75
C ASP A 359 2.45 -8.05 36.26
N ALA A 360 2.41 -9.19 35.55
CA ALA A 360 2.82 -9.24 34.16
C ALA A 360 1.86 -8.47 33.23
N THR A 361 2.43 -7.65 32.34
CA THR A 361 1.67 -6.86 31.35
C THR A 361 1.88 -7.38 29.93
N LEU A 362 0.80 -7.44 29.14
CA LEU A 362 0.82 -7.74 27.71
C LEU A 362 0.31 -6.54 26.91
N ASN A 363 1.10 -6.01 25.98
CA ASN A 363 0.68 -4.87 25.16
C ASN A 363 0.74 -5.22 23.67
N PHE A 364 -0.40 -5.14 22.99
CA PHE A 364 -0.51 -5.23 21.54
C PHE A 364 -0.34 -3.84 20.93
N TRP A 365 0.60 -3.70 20.00
CA TRP A 365 0.86 -2.48 19.25
C TRP A 365 0.59 -2.72 17.77
N GLY A 366 -0.34 -1.96 17.21
CA GLY A 366 -0.71 -2.06 15.80
C GLY A 366 -2.06 -1.43 15.50
N TYR A 367 -2.60 -1.78 14.36
CA TYR A 367 -3.94 -1.37 13.92
C TYR A 367 -4.78 -2.61 13.60
N SER A 368 -6.10 -2.48 13.70
CA SER A 368 -7.05 -3.55 13.36
C SER A 368 -7.43 -3.48 11.90
N ASN A 369 -7.51 -4.65 11.26
CA ASN A 369 -8.25 -4.82 10.02
C ASN A 369 -9.63 -5.38 10.38
N GLY A 370 -10.70 -4.70 9.96
CA GLY A 370 -12.07 -5.10 10.29
C GLY A 370 -12.28 -5.29 11.80
N ASP A 371 -13.10 -6.27 12.14
CA ASP A 371 -13.62 -6.48 13.50
C ASP A 371 -12.67 -7.23 14.44
N THR A 372 -11.50 -7.68 13.96
CA THR A 372 -10.58 -8.50 14.78
C THR A 372 -10.17 -7.79 16.07
N GLY A 373 -9.88 -6.49 16.02
CA GLY A 373 -9.55 -5.71 17.20
C GLY A 373 -10.68 -5.63 18.23
N GLN A 374 -11.94 -5.65 17.80
CA GLN A 374 -13.09 -5.73 18.69
C GLN A 374 -13.19 -7.13 19.31
N GLN A 375 -13.10 -8.17 18.50
CA GLN A 375 -13.15 -9.58 18.95
C GLN A 375 -12.07 -9.89 19.99
N LEU A 376 -10.85 -9.38 19.80
CA LEU A 376 -9.75 -9.56 20.76
C LEU A 376 -10.02 -8.84 22.09
N LYS A 377 -10.63 -7.65 22.06
CA LYS A 377 -11.02 -6.92 23.28
C LYS A 377 -12.14 -7.64 24.04
N GLU A 378 -13.11 -8.19 23.32
CA GLU A 378 -14.17 -9.03 23.89
C GLU A 378 -13.58 -10.29 24.52
N LEU A 379 -12.65 -10.98 23.84
CA LEU A 379 -11.97 -12.15 24.38
C LEU A 379 -11.24 -11.86 25.71
N VAL A 380 -10.54 -10.72 25.82
CA VAL A 380 -9.89 -10.29 27.07
C VAL A 380 -10.90 -10.14 28.21
N LYS A 381 -12.07 -9.54 27.90
CA LYS A 381 -13.16 -9.35 28.86
C LYS A 381 -13.74 -10.69 29.31
N ASP A 382 -14.01 -11.60 28.39
CA ASP A 382 -14.59 -12.92 28.66
C ASP A 382 -13.66 -13.79 29.51
N LEU A 383 -12.37 -13.77 29.19
CA LEU A 383 -11.34 -14.49 29.94
C LEU A 383 -10.97 -13.80 31.25
N ARG A 384 -11.56 -12.64 31.57
CA ARG A 384 -11.28 -11.81 32.76
C ARG A 384 -9.78 -11.60 32.98
N THR A 385 -9.08 -11.38 31.87
CA THR A 385 -7.62 -11.26 31.87
C THR A 385 -7.27 -9.78 32.10
N CYS A 386 -6.49 -9.49 33.14
CA CYS A 386 -6.12 -8.12 33.50
C CYS A 386 -4.87 -7.68 32.73
N LEU A 387 -4.44 -6.42 32.83
CA LEU A 387 -3.12 -5.96 32.35
C LEU A 387 -2.78 -6.27 30.87
N VAL A 388 -3.82 -6.48 30.04
CA VAL A 388 -3.71 -6.55 28.58
C VAL A 388 -4.14 -5.20 28.02
N SER A 389 -3.33 -4.61 27.14
CA SER A 389 -3.69 -3.35 26.49
C SER A 389 -3.49 -3.39 24.98
N PHE A 390 -4.35 -2.65 24.28
CA PHE A 390 -4.27 -2.44 22.84
C PHE A 390 -3.88 -1.00 22.59
N LYS A 391 -2.77 -0.80 21.90
CA LYS A 391 -2.17 0.50 21.62
C LYS A 391 -2.15 0.75 20.12
N ASN A 392 -2.24 2.01 19.74
CA ASN A 392 -2.24 2.42 18.33
C ASN A 392 -0.91 2.08 17.65
N TYR A 393 -0.94 2.11 16.32
CA TYR A 393 0.25 2.03 15.49
C TYR A 393 1.29 3.08 15.93
N LEU A 394 2.54 2.66 16.08
CA LEU A 394 3.68 3.52 16.38
C LEU A 394 4.62 3.58 15.17
N GLN A 395 5.28 4.71 15.00
CA GLN A 395 6.36 4.84 14.04
C GLN A 395 7.64 4.17 14.57
N GLU A 396 8.50 3.73 13.65
CA GLU A 396 9.78 3.11 13.98
C GLU A 396 10.66 4.05 14.81
N GLY A 397 11.29 3.55 15.87
CA GLY A 397 12.09 4.35 16.80
C GLY A 397 11.34 4.91 18.02
N GLN A 398 10.00 4.87 18.04
CA GLN A 398 9.22 5.12 19.28
C GLN A 398 9.21 3.91 20.24
N TYR A 399 9.83 2.82 19.78
CA TYR A 399 10.02 1.55 20.47
C TYR A 399 11.23 1.56 21.41
N ASN A 400 11.36 2.55 22.30
CA ASN A 400 12.54 2.71 23.18
C ASN A 400 12.75 1.58 24.21
N HIS A 401 11.85 0.58 24.25
CA HIS A 401 11.89 -0.55 25.18
C HIS A 401 11.89 -1.94 24.50
N LEU A 402 12.00 -2.00 23.16
CA LEU A 402 11.97 -3.27 22.40
C LEU A 402 13.37 -3.84 22.20
N LYS A 403 13.64 -5.03 22.73
CA LYS A 403 14.89 -5.77 22.45
C LYS A 403 14.73 -7.25 22.14
N THR A 404 13.50 -7.77 22.13
CA THR A 404 13.23 -9.10 21.60
C THR A 404 12.00 -9.04 20.72
N ALA A 405 12.20 -8.82 19.42
CA ALA A 405 11.19 -9.13 18.44
C ALA A 405 11.30 -10.63 18.15
N VAL A 406 10.42 -11.44 18.72
CA VAL A 406 10.22 -12.79 18.19
C VAL A 406 9.41 -12.61 16.91
N LYS A 407 10.09 -12.51 15.77
CA LYS A 407 9.45 -12.64 14.46
C LYS A 407 9.30 -14.14 14.19
N GLY A 408 8.39 -14.77 14.93
CA GLY A 408 7.98 -16.15 14.72
C GLY A 408 6.52 -16.14 14.32
N ALA A 409 6.16 -16.92 13.29
CA ALA A 409 4.90 -17.61 13.38
C ALA A 409 4.92 -18.34 14.73
N PHE A 410 3.90 -18.17 15.57
CA PHE A 410 3.70 -19.11 16.65
C PHE A 410 3.23 -20.42 16.01
N THR A 411 4.13 -21.12 15.31
CA THR A 411 3.97 -22.55 15.12
C THR A 411 4.12 -23.10 16.52
N VAL A 412 2.99 -23.52 17.09
CA VAL A 412 2.94 -24.26 18.35
C VAL A 412 4.08 -25.26 18.31
N PHE A 413 5.03 -25.13 19.24
CA PHE A 413 6.21 -25.99 19.35
C PHE A 413 5.84 -27.43 18.95
N PRO A 414 6.50 -28.03 17.93
CA PRO A 414 6.35 -29.47 17.74
C PRO A 414 6.77 -30.09 19.07
N LYS A 415 5.89 -30.92 19.63
CA LYS A 415 6.14 -31.66 20.86
C LYS A 415 7.51 -32.32 20.75
N SER A 416 8.50 -31.79 21.44
CA SER A 416 9.71 -32.53 21.76
C SER A 416 9.82 -32.58 23.29
N PRO A 417 10.05 -33.76 23.86
CA PRO A 417 10.02 -33.96 25.29
C PRO A 417 11.28 -33.37 25.92
N THR A 418 11.15 -33.03 27.21
CA THR A 418 12.24 -32.88 28.17
C THR A 418 13.27 -31.78 27.92
N PHE A 419 13.17 -30.69 28.68
CA PHE A 419 14.30 -30.14 29.42
C PHE A 419 13.82 -29.74 30.83
N VAL A 420 14.71 -29.99 31.79
CA VAL A 420 14.53 -30.18 33.26
C VAL A 420 13.78 -29.06 33.97
#